data_AF-A0A2R5GRE9-F1
#
_entry.id   AF-A0A2R5GRE9-F1
#
_cell.length_a   1.000
_cell.length_b   1.000
_cell.length_c   1.000
_cell.angle_alpha   90.00
_cell.angle_beta   90.00
_cell.angle_gamma   90.00
#
_symmetry.space_group_name_H-M   'P 1'
#
loop_
_entity.id
_entity.type
_entity.pdbx_description
1 polymer ?
#
loop_
_entity_poly.entity_id
_entity_poly.type
_entity_poly.pdbx_seq_one_letter_code
_entity_poly.pdbx_strand_id
1 'polypeptide(L)'
;MEHIFDQIENEIVRELFYFLSCERVSKELQSFLQAHCHMFEGDLSDLTGEQDLERFALYKEYTALLDGHMREFCTENGYSAKEVYEECDRACEKRDEEEGESLTKLLLNMLIAASEYEAFVVNMMTFKRIEIVKAEIARVEREQERLQDKNARGKSESKYAEDFVAEEKTSFESKYERPAARSRKK
;
A
#
# COMPACT_ATOMS: atom_id res chain seq x y z
N MET A 1 -0.33 -1.40 -15.11
CA MET A 1 -1.28 -0.30 -14.83
C MET A 1 -1.98 0.19 -16.10
N GLU A 2 -1.34 0.17 -17.27
CA GLU A 2 -1.97 0.64 -18.54
C GLU A 2 -3.30 -0.06 -18.92
N HIS A 3 -3.42 -1.38 -18.72
CA HIS A 3 -4.64 -2.12 -19.11
C HIS A 3 -5.90 -1.83 -18.28
N ILE A 4 -5.80 -1.13 -17.15
CA ILE A 4 -6.95 -0.84 -16.30
C ILE A 4 -7.73 0.37 -16.83
N PHE A 5 -7.03 1.31 -17.48
CA PHE A 5 -7.61 2.58 -17.96
C PHE A 5 -8.31 2.44 -19.30
N ASP A 6 -8.00 1.37 -20.06
CA ASP A 6 -8.67 1.04 -21.32
C ASP A 6 -10.13 0.64 -21.13
N GLN A 7 -10.55 0.32 -19.90
CA GLN A 7 -11.94 0.00 -19.55
C GLN A 7 -12.82 1.24 -19.36
N ILE A 8 -12.20 2.44 -19.32
CA ILE A 8 -12.90 3.71 -19.25
C ILE A 8 -13.23 4.16 -20.68
N GLU A 9 -14.50 4.01 -21.05
CA GLU A 9 -15.00 4.35 -22.39
C GLU A 9 -14.99 5.85 -22.66
N ASN A 10 -15.19 6.67 -21.62
CA ASN A 10 -15.23 8.11 -21.73
C ASN A 10 -13.81 8.68 -21.74
N GLU A 11 -13.44 9.33 -22.84
CA GLU A 11 -12.10 9.90 -23.04
C GLU A 11 -11.76 10.96 -21.98
N ILE A 12 -12.66 11.89 -21.68
CA ILE A 12 -12.45 12.96 -20.69
C ILE A 12 -12.25 12.37 -19.30
N VAL A 13 -13.08 11.39 -18.91
CA VAL A 13 -12.96 10.72 -17.60
C VAL A 13 -11.66 9.92 -17.51
N ARG A 14 -11.25 9.28 -18.62
CA ARG A 14 -9.98 8.54 -18.69
C ARG A 14 -8.78 9.47 -18.57
N GLU A 15 -8.78 10.59 -19.28
CA GLU A 15 -7.71 11.59 -19.21
C GLU A 15 -7.63 12.25 -17.83
N LEU A 16 -8.78 12.60 -17.25
CA LEU A 16 -8.86 13.08 -15.87
C LEU A 16 -8.24 12.06 -14.92
N PHE A 17 -8.52 10.77 -15.15
CA PHE A 17 -7.97 9.72 -14.33
C PHE A 17 -6.43 9.60 -14.45
N TYR A 18 -5.91 9.65 -15.67
CA TYR A 18 -4.47 9.67 -15.91
C TYR A 18 -3.80 10.88 -15.26
N PHE A 19 -4.44 12.04 -15.34
CA PHE A 19 -3.95 13.27 -14.74
C PHE A 19 -3.87 13.17 -13.22
N LEU A 20 -4.92 12.69 -12.55
CA LEU A 20 -4.94 12.52 -11.09
C LEU A 20 -3.98 11.42 -10.61
N SER A 21 -3.73 10.42 -11.45
CA SER A 21 -2.80 9.33 -11.17
C SER A 21 -1.35 9.68 -11.50
N CYS A 22 -1.08 10.83 -12.10
CA CYS A 22 0.28 11.22 -12.42
C CYS A 22 1.10 11.42 -11.14
N GLU A 23 2.40 11.17 -11.21
CA GLU A 23 3.29 11.18 -10.04
C GLU A 23 3.24 12.51 -9.28
N ARG A 24 3.12 13.64 -9.98
CA ARG A 24 3.06 14.97 -9.35
C ARG A 24 1.80 15.13 -8.50
N VAL A 25 0.63 15.01 -9.13
CA VAL A 25 -0.67 15.23 -8.46
C VAL A 25 -0.87 14.21 -7.34
N SER A 26 -0.60 12.93 -7.62
CA SER A 26 -0.74 11.87 -6.62
C SER A 26 0.19 12.07 -5.41
N LYS A 27 1.44 12.51 -5.61
CA LYS A 27 2.35 12.81 -4.48
C LYS A 27 1.92 14.03 -3.69
N GLU A 28 1.43 15.08 -4.32
CA GLU A 28 0.97 16.28 -3.63
C GLU A 28 -0.25 15.97 -2.75
N LEU A 29 -1.24 15.27 -3.30
CA LEU A 29 -2.40 14.79 -2.53
C LEU A 29 -1.97 13.84 -1.41
N GLN A 30 -1.11 12.87 -1.69
CA GLN A 30 -0.61 11.95 -0.66
C GLN A 30 0.13 12.66 0.45
N SER A 31 0.97 13.65 0.11
CA SER A 31 1.73 14.43 1.10
C SER A 31 0.81 15.23 2.00
N PHE A 32 -0.26 15.81 1.43
CA PHE A 32 -1.29 16.50 2.21
C PHE A 32 -1.98 15.53 3.17
N LEU A 33 -2.47 14.38 2.68
CA LEU A 33 -3.12 13.38 3.53
C LEU A 33 -2.19 12.89 4.64
N GLN A 34 -0.93 12.59 4.34
CA GLN A 34 0.04 12.12 5.32
C GLN A 34 0.35 13.15 6.40
N ALA A 35 0.42 14.43 6.03
CA ALA A 35 0.67 15.51 6.98
C ALA A 35 -0.48 15.69 7.98
N HIS A 36 -1.72 15.43 7.57
CA HIS A 36 -2.92 15.83 8.34
C HIS A 36 -3.77 14.68 8.86
N CYS A 37 -3.60 13.44 8.37
CA CYS A 37 -4.46 12.31 8.74
C CYS A 37 -4.43 12.01 10.24
N HIS A 38 -3.33 12.33 10.94
CA HIS A 38 -3.20 12.10 12.38
C HIS A 38 -4.25 12.86 13.21
N MET A 39 -4.74 14.02 12.74
CA MET A 39 -5.76 14.86 13.39
C MET A 39 -7.17 14.25 13.38
N PHE A 40 -7.35 13.17 12.63
CA PHE A 40 -8.61 12.44 12.53
C PHE A 40 -8.55 11.21 13.43
N GLU A 41 -9.40 11.21 14.45
CA GLU A 41 -9.54 10.16 15.47
C GLU A 41 -11.03 9.88 15.70
N GLY A 42 -11.34 8.65 16.11
CA GLY A 42 -12.71 8.19 16.35
C GLY A 42 -13.15 7.06 15.42
N ASP A 43 -14.39 6.64 15.60
CA ASP A 43 -15.04 5.69 14.70
C ASP A 43 -15.81 6.45 13.61
N LEU A 44 -15.97 5.82 12.44
CA LEU A 44 -16.69 6.41 11.30
C LEU A 44 -18.19 6.63 11.62
N SER A 45 -18.68 6.04 12.71
CA SER A 45 -20.04 6.22 13.24
C SER A 45 -20.27 7.58 13.93
N ASP A 46 -19.21 8.29 14.33
CA ASP A 46 -19.27 9.59 15.03
C ASP A 46 -19.24 10.81 14.08
N LEU A 47 -19.39 10.60 12.76
CA LEU A 47 -19.41 11.69 11.78
C LEU A 47 -20.57 12.69 11.98
N THR A 48 -21.62 12.28 12.70
CA THR A 48 -22.80 13.11 12.99
C THR A 48 -22.63 14.07 14.19
N GLY A 49 -21.51 13.97 14.91
CA GLY A 49 -21.18 14.85 16.04
C GLY A 49 -20.63 16.22 15.61
N GLU A 50 -20.51 17.15 16.57
CA GLU A 50 -19.86 18.45 16.35
C GLU A 50 -18.39 18.24 15.95
N GLN A 51 -18.01 18.74 14.77
CA GLN A 51 -16.67 18.59 14.22
C GLN A 51 -15.84 19.83 14.51
N ASP A 52 -14.57 19.63 14.84
CA ASP A 52 -13.65 20.73 15.16
C ASP A 52 -13.43 21.65 13.95
N LEU A 53 -13.37 22.96 14.21
CA LEU A 53 -13.13 24.00 13.22
C LEU A 53 -11.80 23.79 12.49
N GLU A 54 -10.80 23.22 13.16
CA GLU A 54 -9.51 22.88 12.56
C GLU A 54 -9.65 21.84 11.44
N ARG A 55 -10.51 20.83 11.61
CA ARG A 55 -10.77 19.81 10.58
C ARG A 55 -11.49 20.40 9.38
N PHE A 56 -12.40 21.33 9.61
CA PHE A 56 -13.07 22.06 8.54
C PHE A 56 -12.12 22.98 7.77
N ALA A 57 -11.18 23.65 8.45
CA ALA A 57 -10.15 24.43 7.79
C ALA A 57 -9.28 23.56 6.85
N LEU A 58 -8.88 22.37 7.30
CA LEU A 58 -8.14 21.41 6.47
C LEU A 58 -8.95 20.94 5.26
N TYR A 59 -10.25 20.74 5.42
CA TYR A 59 -11.13 20.43 4.29
C TYR A 59 -11.15 21.56 3.25
N LYS A 60 -11.16 22.83 3.69
CA LYS A 60 -11.07 23.99 2.79
C LYS A 60 -9.73 24.05 2.06
N GLU A 61 -8.63 23.68 2.71
CA GLU A 61 -7.31 23.60 2.06
C GLU A 61 -7.25 22.46 1.04
N TYR A 62 -7.79 21.29 1.40
CA TYR A 62 -7.86 20.14 0.52
C TYR A 62 -8.69 20.40 -0.74
N THR A 63 -9.88 20.99 -0.58
CA THR A 63 -10.74 21.36 -1.71
C THR A 63 -10.07 22.41 -2.61
N ALA A 64 -9.36 23.38 -2.03
CA ALA A 64 -8.61 24.36 -2.82
C ALA A 64 -7.46 23.73 -3.62
N LEU A 65 -6.78 22.73 -3.06
CA LEU A 65 -5.72 21.97 -3.74
C LEU A 65 -6.29 21.20 -4.95
N LEU A 66 -7.38 20.47 -4.74
CA LEU A 66 -8.05 19.74 -5.82
C LEU A 66 -8.62 20.67 -6.89
N ASP A 67 -9.27 21.76 -6.49
CA ASP A 67 -9.75 22.78 -7.42
C ASP A 67 -8.61 23.37 -8.26
N GLY A 68 -7.41 23.52 -7.68
CA GLY A 68 -6.20 23.92 -8.39
C GLY A 68 -5.85 22.94 -9.51
N HIS A 69 -5.77 21.66 -9.18
CA HIS A 69 -5.48 20.59 -10.14
C HIS A 69 -6.58 20.42 -11.19
N MET A 70 -7.86 20.55 -10.82
CA MET A 70 -8.97 20.49 -11.77
C MET A 70 -8.93 21.66 -12.77
N ARG A 71 -8.58 22.86 -12.32
CA ARG A 71 -8.38 24.02 -13.23
C ARG A 71 -7.19 23.81 -14.16
N GLU A 72 -6.10 23.25 -13.65
CA GLU A 72 -4.93 22.90 -14.44
C GLU A 72 -5.30 21.89 -15.53
N PHE A 73 -5.96 20.79 -15.16
CA PHE A 73 -6.46 19.79 -16.09
C PHE A 73 -7.35 20.39 -17.19
N CYS A 74 -8.31 21.23 -16.81
CA CYS A 74 -9.19 21.92 -17.78
C CYS A 74 -8.38 22.79 -18.75
N THR A 75 -7.39 23.52 -18.23
CA THR A 75 -6.59 24.46 -19.03
C THR A 75 -5.65 23.72 -19.98
N GLU A 76 -5.02 22.63 -19.54
CA GLU A 76 -4.07 21.86 -20.34
C GLU A 76 -4.75 21.08 -21.47
N ASN A 77 -5.95 20.55 -21.23
CA ASN A 77 -6.67 19.71 -22.19
C ASN A 77 -7.74 20.50 -22.98
N GLY A 78 -7.93 21.78 -22.70
CA GLY A 78 -8.86 22.64 -23.41
C GLY A 78 -10.34 22.36 -23.10
N TYR A 79 -10.62 21.71 -21.98
CA TYR A 79 -11.98 21.43 -21.51
C TYR A 79 -12.50 22.57 -20.63
N SER A 80 -13.79 22.86 -20.72
CA SER A 80 -14.47 23.64 -19.70
C SER A 80 -14.77 22.77 -18.47
N ALA A 81 -14.80 23.39 -17.29
CA ALA A 81 -15.19 22.70 -16.06
C ALA A 81 -16.59 22.06 -16.16
N LYS A 82 -17.48 22.70 -16.94
CA LYS A 82 -18.83 22.19 -17.21
C LYS A 82 -18.79 20.88 -18.02
N GLU A 83 -18.00 20.82 -19.08
CA GLU A 83 -17.85 19.59 -19.88
C GLU A 83 -17.29 18.44 -19.04
N VAL A 84 -16.24 18.71 -18.25
CA VAL A 84 -15.66 17.70 -17.35
C VAL A 84 -16.70 17.18 -16.35
N TYR A 85 -17.47 18.09 -15.73
CA TYR A 85 -18.55 17.72 -14.82
C TYR A 85 -19.62 16.86 -15.51
N GLU A 86 -20.15 17.30 -16.66
CA GLU A 86 -21.22 16.60 -17.37
C GLU A 86 -20.79 15.21 -17.87
N GLU A 87 -19.52 15.03 -18.21
CA GLU A 87 -18.98 13.72 -18.61
C GLU A 87 -18.74 12.81 -17.40
N CYS A 88 -18.29 13.36 -16.26
CA CYS A 88 -18.21 12.61 -15.01
C CYS A 88 -19.59 12.16 -14.53
N ASP A 89 -20.58 13.06 -14.57
CA ASP A 89 -21.97 12.80 -14.18
C ASP A 89 -22.60 11.71 -15.07
N ARG A 90 -22.45 11.83 -16.39
CA ARG A 90 -22.90 10.79 -17.34
C ARG A 90 -22.19 9.46 -17.17
N ALA A 91 -20.91 9.46 -16.79
CA ALA A 91 -20.17 8.24 -16.50
C ALA A 91 -20.65 7.55 -15.21
N CYS A 92 -21.14 8.32 -14.24
CA CYS A 92 -21.81 7.81 -13.04
C CYS A 92 -23.19 7.22 -13.39
N GLU A 93 -24.03 7.96 -14.12
CA GLU A 93 -25.43 7.55 -14.42
C GLU A 93 -25.53 6.29 -15.28
N LYS A 94 -24.68 6.14 -16.30
CA LYS A 94 -24.77 5.02 -17.27
C LYS A 94 -24.50 3.64 -16.69
N ARG A 95 -23.92 3.54 -15.48
CA ARG A 95 -23.42 2.27 -14.94
C ARG A 95 -24.10 1.83 -13.65
N ASP A 96 -25.13 2.54 -13.18
CA ASP A 96 -26.02 2.03 -12.12
C ASP A 96 -26.91 0.87 -12.61
N GLU A 97 -26.88 0.55 -13.92
CA GLU A 97 -27.55 -0.62 -14.51
C GLU A 97 -26.69 -1.91 -14.51
N GLU A 98 -25.37 -1.83 -14.31
CA GLU A 98 -24.47 -2.99 -14.26
C GLU A 98 -24.07 -3.31 -12.81
N GLU A 99 -24.42 -4.51 -12.32
CA GLU A 99 -24.06 -5.01 -10.99
C GLU A 99 -22.53 -5.14 -10.85
N GLY A 100 -21.87 -4.09 -10.38
CA GLY A 100 -20.46 -4.11 -9.99
C GLY A 100 -19.91 -2.71 -9.65
N GLU A 101 -19.10 -2.61 -8.60
CA GLU A 101 -18.28 -1.42 -8.34
C GLU A 101 -17.21 -1.32 -9.44
N SER A 102 -17.52 -0.62 -10.53
CA SER A 102 -16.52 -0.24 -11.52
C SER A 102 -15.46 0.64 -10.85
N LEU A 103 -14.18 0.41 -11.18
CA LEU A 103 -13.09 1.26 -10.70
C LEU A 103 -13.39 2.75 -10.97
N THR A 104 -14.03 3.08 -12.10
CA THR A 104 -14.50 4.43 -12.42
C THR A 104 -15.45 5.00 -11.36
N LYS A 105 -16.35 4.19 -10.79
CA LYS A 105 -17.26 4.59 -9.70
C LYS A 105 -16.49 4.86 -8.41
N LEU A 106 -15.52 4.02 -8.05
CA LEU A 106 -14.65 4.27 -6.88
C LEU A 106 -13.87 5.59 -7.01
N LEU A 107 -13.38 5.89 -8.21
CA LEU A 107 -12.52 7.05 -8.47
C LEU A 107 -13.32 8.35 -8.61
N LEU A 108 -14.46 8.32 -9.30
CA LEU A 108 -15.41 9.43 -9.33
C LEU A 108 -16.01 9.66 -7.96
N ASN A 109 -16.32 8.61 -7.20
CA ASN A 109 -16.70 8.76 -5.79
C ASN A 109 -15.57 9.33 -4.95
N MET A 110 -14.29 9.05 -5.22
CA MET A 110 -13.18 9.74 -4.52
C MET A 110 -13.11 11.23 -4.86
N LEU A 111 -13.36 11.62 -6.12
CA LEU A 111 -13.43 13.02 -6.56
C LEU A 111 -14.65 13.76 -6.00
N ILE A 112 -15.82 13.12 -5.99
CA ILE A 112 -17.08 13.65 -5.45
C ILE A 112 -17.01 13.68 -3.91
N ALA A 113 -16.44 12.64 -3.29
CA ALA A 113 -16.12 12.62 -1.86
C ALA A 113 -15.17 13.75 -1.48
N ALA A 114 -14.33 14.19 -2.40
CA ALA A 114 -13.43 15.30 -2.19
C ALA A 114 -14.17 16.64 -2.04
N SER A 115 -15.40 16.73 -2.57
CA SER A 115 -16.30 17.88 -2.44
C SER A 115 -17.33 17.78 -1.31
N GLU A 116 -17.30 16.69 -0.53
CA GLU A 116 -18.16 16.50 0.63
C GLU A 116 -17.32 16.35 1.90
N TYR A 117 -17.64 17.15 2.93
CA TYR A 117 -16.86 17.16 4.16
C TYR A 117 -16.82 15.78 4.83
N GLU A 118 -17.96 15.08 4.91
CA GLU A 118 -18.05 13.75 5.53
C GLU A 118 -17.15 12.74 4.82
N ALA A 119 -17.17 12.74 3.49
CA ALA A 119 -16.40 11.80 2.70
C ALA A 119 -14.89 12.14 2.71
N PHE A 120 -14.52 13.42 2.83
CA PHE A 120 -13.16 13.83 3.16
C PHE A 120 -12.69 13.26 4.50
N VAL A 121 -13.52 13.31 5.55
CA VAL A 121 -13.19 12.73 6.86
C VAL A 121 -13.00 11.21 6.75
N VAL A 122 -13.90 10.52 6.03
CA VAL A 122 -13.78 9.08 5.76
C VAL A 122 -12.45 8.76 5.07
N ASN A 123 -12.07 9.54 4.06
CA ASN A 123 -10.80 9.37 3.35
C ASN A 123 -9.59 9.59 4.26
N MET A 124 -9.59 10.62 5.09
CA MET A 124 -8.52 10.88 6.07
C MET A 124 -8.36 9.74 7.08
N MET A 125 -9.47 9.25 7.63
CA MET A 125 -9.46 8.12 8.56
C MET A 125 -9.00 6.82 7.87
N THR A 126 -9.44 6.58 6.64
CA THR A 126 -9.04 5.42 5.84
C THR A 126 -7.55 5.46 5.53
N PHE A 127 -7.03 6.62 5.13
CA PHE A 127 -5.60 6.83 4.89
C PHE A 127 -4.77 6.56 6.15
N LYS A 128 -5.19 7.09 7.31
CA LYS A 128 -4.55 6.80 8.60
C LYS A 128 -4.50 5.30 8.89
N ARG A 129 -5.60 4.57 8.69
CA ARG A 129 -5.66 3.11 8.88
C ARG A 129 -4.68 2.39 7.95
N ILE A 130 -4.61 2.80 6.68
CA ILE A 130 -3.66 2.24 5.71
C ILE A 130 -2.20 2.46 6.18
N GLU A 131 -1.86 3.65 6.64
CA GLU A 131 -0.50 3.95 7.13
C GLU A 131 -0.14 3.13 8.37
N ILE A 132 -1.08 2.93 9.29
CA ILE A 132 -0.89 2.04 10.45
C ILE A 132 -0.61 0.61 9.99
N VAL A 133 -1.42 0.09 9.07
CA VAL A 133 -1.25 -1.28 8.53
C VAL A 133 0.08 -1.42 7.81
N LYS A 134 0.48 -0.45 6.97
CA LYS A 134 1.78 -0.45 6.31
C LYS A 134 2.95 -0.46 7.30
N ALA A 135 2.85 0.34 8.37
CA ALA A 135 3.88 0.37 9.41
C ALA A 135 4.00 -0.98 10.14
N GLU A 136 2.88 -1.65 10.40
CA GLU A 136 2.88 -2.97 11.05
C GLU A 136 3.40 -4.06 10.12
N ILE A 137 3.03 -4.05 8.82
CA ILE A 137 3.59 -4.96 7.82
C ILE A 137 5.12 -4.80 7.76
N ALA A 138 5.61 -3.57 7.63
CA ALA A 138 7.04 -3.29 7.58
C ALA A 138 7.77 -3.73 8.87
N ARG A 139 7.11 -3.67 10.03
CA ARG A 139 7.64 -4.17 11.29
C ARG A 139 7.74 -5.69 11.29
N VAL A 140 6.69 -6.39 10.86
CA VAL A 140 6.65 -7.86 10.77
C VAL A 140 7.70 -8.37 9.79
N GLU A 141 7.86 -7.74 8.64
CA GLU A 141 8.87 -8.09 7.63
C GLU A 141 10.29 -8.01 8.21
N ARG A 142 10.63 -6.90 8.90
CA ARG A 142 11.93 -6.75 9.58
C ARG A 142 12.17 -7.79 10.67
N GLU A 143 11.12 -8.19 11.37
CA GLU A 143 11.22 -9.22 12.41
C GLU A 143 11.43 -10.62 11.81
N GLN A 144 10.76 -10.93 10.69
CA GLN A 144 10.98 -12.16 9.94
C GLN A 144 12.40 -12.25 9.39
N GLU A 145 12.94 -11.18 8.80
CA GLU A 145 14.34 -11.14 8.35
C GLU A 145 15.31 -11.43 9.50
N ARG A 146 15.11 -10.80 10.66
CA ARG A 146 15.93 -11.05 11.86
C ARG A 146 15.87 -12.51 12.34
N LEU A 147 14.71 -13.15 12.26
CA LEU A 147 14.55 -14.56 12.66
C LEU A 147 15.17 -15.52 11.63
N GLN A 148 15.08 -15.19 10.33
CA GLN A 148 15.75 -15.95 9.28
C GLN A 148 17.28 -15.90 9.42
N ASP A 149 17.85 -14.73 9.72
CA ASP A 149 19.27 -14.55 9.98
C ASP A 149 19.76 -15.33 11.22
N LYS A 150 18.97 -15.31 12.30
CA LYS A 150 19.27 -16.10 13.51
C LYS A 150 19.22 -17.60 13.25
N ASN A 151 18.24 -18.06 12.47
CA ASN A 151 18.12 -19.47 12.09
C ASN A 151 19.24 -19.90 11.13
N ALA A 152 19.70 -19.03 10.23
CA ALA A 152 20.84 -19.30 9.35
C ALA A 152 22.14 -19.45 10.17
N ARG A 153 22.37 -18.57 11.16
CA ARG A 153 23.53 -18.68 12.07
C ARG A 153 23.47 -19.93 12.96
N GLY A 154 22.33 -20.21 13.57
CA GLY A 154 22.15 -21.40 14.42
C GLY A 154 22.34 -22.73 13.66
N LYS A 155 21.90 -22.80 12.39
CA LYS A 155 22.16 -23.96 11.52
C LYS A 155 23.63 -24.10 11.14
N SER A 156 24.35 -22.98 10.95
CA SER A 156 25.78 -23.03 10.67
C SER A 156 26.61 -23.51 11.87
N GLU A 157 26.29 -23.04 13.08
CA GLU A 157 26.98 -23.48 14.31
C GLU A 157 26.68 -24.95 14.66
N SER A 158 25.45 -25.41 14.44
CA SER A 158 25.08 -26.83 14.60
C SER A 158 25.86 -27.74 13.65
N LYS A 159 26.05 -27.32 12.39
CA LYS A 159 26.81 -28.08 11.40
C LYS A 159 28.30 -28.16 11.75
N TYR A 160 28.91 -27.06 12.20
CA TYR A 160 30.30 -27.07 12.68
C TYR A 160 30.50 -27.96 13.90
N ALA A 161 29.54 -28.00 14.83
CA ALA A 161 29.60 -28.88 15.99
C ALA A 161 29.48 -30.36 15.60
N GLU A 162 28.60 -30.71 14.65
CA GLU A 162 28.45 -32.07 14.15
C GLU A 162 29.68 -32.56 13.38
N ASP A 163 30.25 -31.70 12.52
CA ASP A 163 31.46 -32.00 11.75
C ASP A 163 32.69 -32.17 12.67
N PHE A 164 32.82 -31.34 13.73
CA PHE A 164 33.89 -31.46 14.73
C PHE A 164 33.80 -32.79 15.52
N VAL A 165 32.59 -33.19 15.93
CA VAL A 165 32.37 -34.46 16.65
C VAL A 165 32.62 -35.68 15.75
N ALA A 166 32.37 -35.57 14.45
CA ALA A 166 32.66 -36.62 13.47
C ALA A 166 34.18 -36.79 13.21
N GLU A 167 34.92 -35.68 13.13
CA GLU A 167 36.39 -35.70 13.01
C GLU A 167 37.07 -36.25 14.27
N GLU A 168 36.56 -35.94 15.46
CA GLU A 168 37.14 -36.44 16.72
C GLU A 168 36.91 -37.96 16.90
N LYS A 169 35.76 -38.48 16.49
CA LYS A 169 35.45 -39.93 16.51
C LYS A 169 36.31 -40.73 15.54
N THR A 170 36.52 -40.23 14.33
CA THR A 170 37.34 -40.91 13.31
C THR A 170 38.83 -40.92 13.67
N SER A 171 39.33 -39.86 14.32
CA SER A 171 40.70 -39.82 14.87
C SER A 171 40.91 -40.79 16.05
N PHE A 172 39.88 -41.00 16.86
CA PHE A 172 39.92 -41.94 17.99
C PHE A 172 39.92 -43.40 17.53
N GLU A 173 39.10 -43.77 16.54
CA GLU A 173 39.02 -45.14 16.02
C GLU A 173 40.30 -45.57 15.28
N SER A 174 40.98 -44.65 14.58
CA SER A 174 42.23 -44.97 13.86
C SER A 174 43.43 -45.25 14.78
N LYS A 175 43.37 -44.87 16.07
CA LYS A 175 44.45 -45.09 17.04
C LYS A 175 44.40 -46.45 17.74
N TYR A 176 43.31 -47.20 17.61
CA TYR A 176 43.10 -48.45 18.36
C TYR A 176 42.89 -49.70 17.50
N GLU A 177 43.07 -49.64 16.18
CA GLU A 177 43.13 -50.85 15.35
C GLU A 177 44.41 -51.65 15.63
N ARG A 178 44.28 -52.69 16.49
CA ARG A 178 45.30 -53.70 16.71
C ARG A 178 45.50 -54.53 15.44
N PRO A 179 46.75 -54.78 14.98
CA PRO A 179 47.00 -55.63 13.83
C PRO A 179 46.66 -57.10 14.15
N ALA A 180 45.74 -57.68 13.36
CA ALA A 180 45.31 -59.06 13.47
C ALA A 180 46.46 -60.04 13.20
N ALA A 181 46.64 -60.99 14.13
CA ALA A 181 47.69 -61.98 14.12
C ALA A 181 47.57 -62.95 12.93
N ARG A 182 48.69 -63.17 12.23
CA ARG A 182 48.87 -64.17 11.17
C ARG A 182 48.66 -65.58 11.72
N SER A 183 47.65 -66.28 11.22
CA SER A 183 47.45 -67.71 11.50
C SER A 183 48.31 -68.56 10.55
N ARG A 184 49.18 -69.42 11.14
CA ARG A 184 50.08 -70.34 10.43
C ARG A 184 49.32 -71.56 9.92
N LYS A 185 49.52 -71.89 8.64
CA LYS A 185 49.17 -73.18 8.03
C LYS A 185 49.96 -74.32 8.66
N LYS A 186 49.29 -75.45 8.88
CA LYS A 186 49.88 -76.80 8.82
C LYS A 186 49.04 -77.61 7.84
#